data_AF-A0A0A9AXG7-F1
#
_entry.id   AF-A0A0A9AXG7-F1
#
_cell.length_a   1.000
_cell.length_b   1.000
_cell.length_c   1.000
_cell.angle_alpha   90.00
_cell.angle_beta   90.00
_cell.angle_gamma   90.00
#
_symmetry.space_group_name_H-M   'P 1'
#
loop_
_entity.id
_entity.type
_entity.pdbx_description
1 polymer ?
#
loop_
_entity_poly.entity_id
_entity_poly.type
_entity_poly.pdbx_seq_one_letter_code
_entity_poly.pdbx_strand_id
1 'polypeptide(L)'
;MPSHLKPCFLHLSLFPEDFDIEKKHLVNRWVAEGFVTNGTTTRTLEEVAENYFYELISRSMIQPSKLDNLGNVKTCTIHDIVHDIAVSISRQGNYVFILGEQTSTIATRVSIRHLSSFASRELKLA
;
A
#
# COMPACT_ATOMS: atom_id res chain seq x y z
N MET A 1 -13.98 -4.77 4.96
CA MET A 1 -13.45 -4.03 3.80
C MET A 1 -14.05 -4.59 2.53
N PRO A 2 -14.49 -3.76 1.56
CA PRO A 2 -14.96 -4.22 0.25
C PRO A 2 -13.91 -5.08 -0.48
N SER A 3 -14.35 -6.09 -1.23
CA SER A 3 -13.45 -7.03 -1.91
C SER A 3 -12.55 -6.35 -2.94
N HIS A 4 -13.05 -5.31 -3.61
CA HIS A 4 -12.32 -4.58 -4.65
C HIS A 4 -11.16 -3.73 -4.10
N LEU A 5 -11.26 -3.23 -2.86
CA LEU A 5 -10.18 -2.47 -2.23
C LEU A 5 -9.10 -3.35 -1.62
N LYS A 6 -9.40 -4.63 -1.37
CA LYS A 6 -8.53 -5.52 -0.60
C LYS A 6 -7.11 -5.65 -1.18
N PRO A 7 -6.91 -5.85 -2.49
CA PRO A 7 -5.56 -5.93 -3.06
C PRO A 7 -4.77 -4.62 -2.88
N CYS A 8 -5.39 -3.47 -3.16
CA CYS A 8 -4.77 -2.15 -2.97
C CYS A 8 -4.42 -1.90 -1.51
N PHE A 9 -5.30 -2.27 -0.58
CA PHE A 9 -5.07 -2.16 0.86
C PHE A 9 -3.90 -3.03 1.33
N LEU A 10 -3.86 -4.31 0.93
CA LEU A 10 -2.77 -5.21 1.34
C LEU A 10 -1.43 -4.78 0.76
N HIS A 11 -1.43 -4.20 -0.43
CA HIS A 11 -0.22 -3.61 -1.02
C HIS A 11 0.38 -2.49 -0.15
N LEU A 12 -0.43 -1.78 0.63
CA LEU A 12 0.05 -0.73 1.53
C LEU A 12 1.00 -1.28 2.62
N SER A 13 0.91 -2.56 2.99
CA SER A 13 1.81 -3.20 3.95
C SER A 13 3.27 -3.32 3.49
N LEU A 14 3.55 -2.97 2.24
CA LEU A 14 4.92 -2.90 1.70
C LEU A 14 5.63 -1.59 2.03
N PHE A 15 4.88 -0.55 2.41
CA PHE A 15 5.44 0.74 2.75
C PHE A 15 5.68 0.79 4.27
N PRO A 16 6.76 1.42 4.75
CA PRO A 16 6.96 1.61 6.17
C PRO A 16 5.85 2.48 6.75
N GLU A 17 5.68 2.37 8.07
CA GLU A 17 4.93 3.32 8.88
C GLU A 17 5.40 4.76 8.62
N ASP A 18 4.46 5.71 8.63
CA ASP A 18 4.68 7.14 8.38
C ASP A 18 5.36 7.50 7.05
N PHE A 19 5.51 6.57 6.11
CA PHE A 19 6.12 6.86 4.82
C PHE A 19 5.19 7.72 3.95
N ASP A 20 5.71 8.85 3.46
CA ASP A 20 4.97 9.76 2.58
C ASP A 20 4.94 9.22 1.15
N ILE A 21 3.81 8.60 0.77
CA ILE A 21 3.61 7.93 -0.52
C ILE A 21 3.04 8.91 -1.53
N GLU A 22 3.66 9.04 -2.70
CA GLU A 22 3.10 9.81 -3.81
C GLU A 22 1.87 9.12 -4.41
N LYS A 23 0.73 9.82 -4.41
CA LYS A 23 -0.55 9.32 -4.93
C LYS A 23 -0.41 8.78 -6.36
N LYS A 24 0.25 9.53 -7.24
CA LYS A 24 0.42 9.15 -8.65
C LYS A 24 1.17 7.83 -8.80
N HIS A 25 2.23 7.62 -8.02
CA HIS A 25 2.99 6.37 -8.04
C HIS A 25 2.19 5.20 -7.49
N LEU A 26 1.43 5.42 -6.41
CA LEU A 26 0.60 4.40 -5.79
C LEU A 26 -0.52 3.93 -6.73
N VAL A 27 -1.26 4.87 -7.33
CA VAL A 27 -2.34 4.61 -8.29
C VAL A 27 -1.80 3.85 -9.50
N ASN A 28 -0.73 4.33 -10.12
CA ASN A 28 -0.12 3.65 -11.28
C ASN A 28 0.37 2.24 -10.94
N ARG A 29 0.91 2.06 -9.73
CA ARG A 29 1.36 0.74 -9.26
C ARG A 29 0.17 -0.21 -9.11
N TRP A 30 -0.95 0.21 -8.53
CA TRP A 30 -2.14 -0.64 -8.44
C TRP A 30 -2.69 -1.07 -9.81
N VAL A 31 -2.64 -0.18 -10.80
CA VAL A 31 -3.00 -0.53 -12.18
C VAL A 31 -2.01 -1.55 -12.76
N ALA A 32 -0.70 -1.31 -12.61
CA ALA A 32 0.35 -2.20 -13.14
C ALA A 32 0.32 -3.60 -12.50
N GLU A 33 -0.03 -3.69 -11.22
CA GLU A 33 -0.18 -4.97 -10.49
C GLU A 33 -1.51 -5.68 -10.81
N GLY A 34 -2.40 -5.05 -11.58
CA GLY A 34 -3.70 -5.62 -11.95
C GLY A 34 -4.70 -5.68 -10.80
N PHE A 35 -4.53 -4.87 -9.76
CA PHE A 35 -5.46 -4.80 -8.62
C PHE A 35 -6.79 -4.14 -8.95
N VAL A 36 -6.82 -3.41 -10.07
CA VAL A 36 -7.93 -2.57 -10.46
C VAL A 36 -8.57 -3.13 -11.72
N THR A 37 -9.89 -3.24 -11.71
CA THR A 37 -10.69 -3.69 -12.85
C THR A 37 -11.79 -2.68 -13.12
N ASN A 38 -11.95 -2.23 -14.35
CA ASN A 38 -13.02 -1.29 -14.74
C ASN A 38 -14.34 -1.99 -15.13
N GLY A 39 -14.37 -3.32 -15.15
CA GLY A 39 -15.56 -4.12 -15.47
C GLY A 39 -16.14 -3.72 -16.83
N THR A 40 -17.37 -3.19 -16.84
CA THR A 40 -18.07 -2.70 -18.04
C THR A 40 -18.17 -1.17 -18.10
N THR A 41 -17.41 -0.44 -17.26
CA THR A 41 -17.45 1.02 -17.21
C THR A 41 -16.61 1.62 -18.34
N THR A 42 -17.02 2.79 -18.87
CA THR A 42 -16.23 3.58 -19.83
C THR A 42 -15.02 4.29 -19.22
N ARG A 43 -14.74 4.09 -17.93
CA ARG A 43 -13.65 4.72 -17.19
C ARG A 43 -12.33 4.01 -17.45
N THR A 44 -11.24 4.76 -17.40
CA THR A 44 -9.90 4.20 -17.47
C THR A 44 -9.56 3.46 -16.16
N LEU A 45 -8.56 2.58 -16.21
CA LEU A 45 -8.12 1.87 -14.99
C LEU A 45 -7.54 2.86 -13.98
N GLU A 46 -6.88 3.92 -14.45
CA GLU A 46 -6.32 5.00 -13.64
C GLU A 46 -7.42 5.77 -12.90
N GLU A 47 -8.53 6.10 -13.56
CA GLU A 47 -9.68 6.77 -12.93
C GLU A 47 -10.32 5.88 -11.85
N VAL A 48 -10.45 4.57 -12.11
CA VAL A 48 -10.98 3.63 -11.12
C VAL A 48 -10.01 3.48 -9.94
N ALA A 49 -8.71 3.40 -10.21
CA ALA A 49 -7.66 3.31 -9.19
C ALA A 49 -7.60 4.58 -8.32
N GLU A 50 -7.79 5.75 -8.94
CA GLU A 50 -7.90 7.02 -8.22
C GLU A 50 -9.16 7.07 -7.35
N ASN A 51 -10.28 6.52 -7.81
CA ASN A 51 -11.47 6.38 -6.97
C ASN A 51 -11.21 5.44 -5.78
N TYR A 52 -10.48 4.33 -5.97
CA TYR A 52 -10.09 3.44 -4.86
C TYR A 52 -9.21 4.18 -3.84
N PHE A 53 -8.29 5.02 -4.30
CA PHE A 53 -7.47 5.87 -3.44
C PHE A 53 -8.34 6.77 -2.54
N TYR A 54 -9.30 7.49 -3.13
CA TYR A 54 -10.20 8.34 -2.34
C TYR A 54 -11.17 7.54 -1.46
N GLU A 55 -11.55 6.33 -1.85
CA GLU A 55 -12.34 5.44 -0.99
C GLU A 55 -11.54 4.97 0.24
N LEU A 56 -10.24 4.72 0.08
CA LEU A 56 -9.35 4.41 1.21
C LEU A 56 -9.20 5.61 2.15
N ILE A 57 -9.14 6.85 1.62
CA ILE A 57 -9.16 8.07 2.42
C ILE A 57 -10.49 8.22 3.18
N SER A 58 -11.63 8.07 2.50
CA SER A 58 -12.95 8.25 3.12
C SER A 58 -13.25 7.22 4.21
N ARG A 59 -12.57 6.07 4.16
CA ARG A 59 -12.58 5.02 5.18
C ARG A 59 -11.49 5.16 6.23
N SER A 60 -10.73 6.25 6.22
CA SER A 60 -9.61 6.53 7.14
C SER A 60 -8.54 5.44 7.15
N MET A 61 -8.33 4.74 6.03
CA MET A 61 -7.27 3.74 5.89
C MET A 61 -5.93 4.36 5.50
N ILE A 62 -5.98 5.47 4.76
CA ILE A 62 -4.83 6.31 4.46
C ILE A 62 -5.21 7.77 4.73
N GLN A 63 -4.24 8.59 5.10
CA GLN A 63 -4.44 9.99 5.43
C GLN A 63 -3.74 10.88 4.40
N PRO A 64 -4.38 11.96 3.90
CA PRO A 64 -3.71 12.96 3.08
C PRO A 64 -2.55 13.61 3.85
N SER A 65 -1.40 13.75 3.20
CA SER A 65 -0.19 14.34 3.79
C SER A 65 0.16 15.69 3.15
N LYS A 66 0.15 15.76 1.80
CA LYS A 66 0.36 17.01 1.05
C LYS A 66 -0.73 17.22 0.01
N LEU A 67 -1.12 18.48 -0.15
CA LEU A 67 -2.01 18.92 -1.21
C LEU A 67 -1.23 19.68 -2.29
N ASP A 68 -1.73 19.68 -3.52
CA ASP A 68 -1.26 20.58 -4.58
C ASP A 68 -1.91 21.97 -4.47
N ASN A 69 -1.52 22.89 -5.36
CA ASN A 69 -2.04 24.26 -5.39
C ASN A 69 -3.55 24.33 -5.73
N LEU A 70 -4.14 23.24 -6.20
CA LEU A 70 -5.56 23.12 -6.54
C LEU A 70 -6.35 22.41 -5.43
N GLY A 71 -5.70 22.01 -4.33
CA GLY A 71 -6.30 21.31 -3.20
C GLY A 71 -6.42 19.79 -3.39
N ASN A 72 -5.83 19.22 -4.44
CA ASN A 72 -5.85 17.77 -4.64
C ASN A 72 -4.77 17.09 -3.79
N VAL A 73 -5.06 15.89 -3.31
CA VAL A 73 -4.08 15.09 -2.56
C VAL A 73 -2.92 14.70 -3.48
N LYS A 74 -1.71 15.12 -3.12
CA LYS A 74 -0.45 14.77 -3.82
C LYS A 74 0.22 13.57 -3.17
N THR A 75 0.20 13.50 -1.84
CA THR A 75 0.80 12.40 -1.07
C THR A 75 -0.10 11.95 0.07
N CYS A 76 0.10 10.73 0.55
CA CYS A 76 -0.60 10.17 1.69
C CYS A 76 0.35 9.39 2.59
N THR A 77 0.00 9.24 3.86
CA THR A 77 0.63 8.28 4.79
C THR A 77 -0.41 7.26 5.24
N ILE A 78 0.05 6.18 5.86
CA ILE A 78 -0.80 5.13 6.42
C ILE A 78 -0.76 5.28 7.93
N HIS A 79 -1.90 5.17 8.61
CA HIS A 79 -1.92 5.14 10.07
C HIS A 79 -1.30 3.84 10.60
N ASP A 80 -0.55 3.91 11.68
CA ASP A 80 0.20 2.80 12.30
C ASP A 80 -0.68 1.56 12.53
N ILE A 81 -1.84 1.77 13.16
CA ILE A 81 -2.82 0.69 13.42
C ILE A 81 -3.31 0.06 12.12
N VAL A 82 -3.51 0.86 11.07
CA VAL A 82 -3.97 0.37 9.76
C VAL A 82 -2.86 -0.40 9.05
N HIS A 83 -1.63 0.10 9.14
CA HIS A 83 -0.44 -0.58 8.63
C HIS A 83 -0.27 -1.94 9.31
N ASP A 84 -0.37 -2.02 10.64
CA ASP A 84 -0.29 -3.28 11.40
C ASP A 84 -1.38 -4.28 10.99
N ILE A 85 -2.61 -3.80 10.78
CA ILE A 85 -3.71 -4.63 10.27
C ILE A 85 -3.37 -5.16 8.87
N ALA A 86 -2.85 -4.31 7.98
CA ALA A 86 -2.47 -4.71 6.63
C ALA A 86 -1.34 -5.76 6.64
N VAL A 87 -0.30 -5.56 7.45
CA VAL A 87 0.80 -6.51 7.64
C VAL A 87 0.30 -7.85 8.16
N SER A 88 -0.55 -7.83 9.19
CA SER A 88 -1.12 -9.04 9.80
C SER A 88 -1.93 -9.86 8.79
N ILE A 89 -2.80 -9.22 8.01
CA ILE A 89 -3.61 -9.90 6.99
C ILE A 89 -2.72 -10.41 5.85
N SER A 90 -1.72 -9.64 5.41
CA SER A 90 -0.78 -10.05 4.36
C SER A 90 0.03 -11.29 4.75
N ARG A 91 0.46 -11.39 6.02
CA ARG A 91 1.16 -12.57 6.57
C ARG A 91 0.26 -13.80 6.61
N GLN A 92 -0.97 -13.66 7.10
CA GLN A 92 -1.91 -14.78 7.20
C GLN A 92 -2.29 -15.35 5.82
N GLY A 93 -2.27 -14.52 4.78
CA GLY A 93 -2.61 -14.91 3.41
C GLY A 93 -1.42 -15.21 2.48
N ASN A 94 -0.18 -15.20 2.97
CA ASN A 94 1.05 -15.34 2.15
C ASN A 94 1.19 -14.30 1.01
N TYR A 95 0.65 -13.08 1.20
CA TYR A 95 0.67 -12.04 0.15
C TYR A 95 1.97 -11.22 0.12
N VAL A 96 2.67 -11.09 1.25
CA VAL A 96 3.90 -10.28 1.41
C VAL A 96 4.88 -10.98 2.35
N PHE A 97 6.18 -10.94 2.02
CA PHE A 97 7.27 -11.38 2.89
C PHE A 97 8.13 -10.18 3.32
N ILE A 98 8.14 -9.87 4.62
CA ILE A 98 8.94 -8.78 5.19
C ILE A 98 10.19 -9.39 5.82
N LEU A 99 11.37 -9.07 5.29
CA LEU A 99 12.66 -9.55 5.82
C LEU A 99 13.14 -8.58 6.91
N GLY A 100 13.12 -8.99 8.17
CA GLY A 100 13.64 -8.17 9.29
C GLY A 100 13.22 -8.62 10.70
N GLU A 101 12.17 -9.42 10.83
CA GLU A 101 11.73 -9.93 12.13
C GLU A 101 12.30 -11.33 12.35
N GLN A 102 13.17 -11.49 13.36
CA GLN A 102 13.70 -12.80 13.75
C GLN A 102 12.56 -13.67 14.29
N THR A 103 11.87 -14.37 13.39
CA THR A 103 11.08 -15.54 13.74
C THR A 103 11.58 -16.68 12.87
N SER A 104 12.38 -17.53 13.50
CA SER A 104 12.58 -18.90 13.07
C SER A 104 11.21 -19.52 12.81
N THR A 105 10.97 -20.02 11.58
CA THR A 105 10.54 -21.41 11.26
C THR A 105 9.83 -21.45 9.89
N ILE A 106 10.25 -22.44 9.09
CA ILE A 106 9.67 -22.96 7.83
C ILE A 106 9.83 -22.09 6.59
N ALA A 107 10.97 -22.29 5.91
CA ALA A 107 11.12 -22.08 4.48
C ALA A 107 10.15 -23.00 3.71
N THR A 108 8.86 -22.66 3.75
CA THR A 108 7.90 -23.16 2.77
C THR A 108 8.27 -22.47 1.47
N ARG A 109 8.34 -23.19 0.34
CA ARG A 109 8.52 -22.58 -0.99
C ARG A 109 7.34 -21.63 -1.26
N VAL A 110 7.44 -20.39 -0.82
CA VAL A 110 6.47 -19.34 -1.12
C VAL A 110 6.94 -18.64 -2.39
N SER A 111 6.04 -18.53 -3.37
CA SER A 111 6.21 -17.63 -4.51
C SER A 111 6.15 -16.20 -3.99
N ILE A 112 7.31 -15.61 -3.70
CA ILE A 112 7.41 -14.21 -3.29
C ILE A 112 7.18 -13.35 -4.54
N ARG A 113 6.07 -12.60 -4.58
CA ARG A 113 5.77 -11.67 -5.68
C ARG A 113 6.41 -10.29 -5.50
N HIS A 114 6.59 -9.86 -4.26
CA HIS A 114 7.14 -8.54 -3.92
C HIS A 114 8.17 -8.64 -2.80
N LEU A 115 9.30 -7.97 -2.98
CA LEU A 115 10.35 -7.80 -1.98
C LEU A 115 10.61 -6.30 -1.81
N SER A 116 10.50 -5.82 -0.57
CA SER A 116 10.85 -4.45 -0.18
C SER A 116 12.06 -4.48 0.75
N SER A 117 13.11 -3.72 0.44
CA SER A 117 14.26 -3.51 1.32
C SER A 117 14.37 -2.02 1.65
N PHE A 118 14.23 -1.68 2.93
CA PHE A 118 14.46 -0.31 3.42
C PHE A 118 15.86 -0.23 4.02
N ALA A 119 16.71 0.65 3.49
CA ALA A 119 17.98 0.95 4.10
C ALA A 119 17.73 1.93 5.25
N SER A 120 17.76 1.44 6.49
CA SER A 120 17.79 2.29 7.68
C SER A 120 19.06 3.15 7.62
N ARG A 121 18.92 4.44 7.31
CA ARG A 121 20.02 5.38 7.53
C ARG A 121 20.17 5.54 9.04
N GLU A 122 21.13 4.84 9.62
CA GLU A 122 21.65 5.22 10.93
C GLU A 122 22.19 6.65 10.81
N LEU A 123 21.44 7.62 11.33
CA LEU A 123 21.97 8.94 11.62
C LEU A 123 23.04 8.73 12.71
N LYS A 124 24.30 8.63 12.30
CA LYS A 124 25.42 8.86 13.22
C LYS A 124 25.30 10.30 13.72
N LEU A 125 24.72 10.46 14.91
CA LEU A 125 24.90 11.66 15.72
C LEU A 125 26.40 11.81 15.97
N ALA A 126 26.96 12.89 15.45
CA ALA A 126 28.28 13.40 15.80
C ALA A 126 28.09 14.65 16.68
#